data_AF-A0A5N3P789-F1
#
_entry.id   AF-A0A5N3P789-F1
#
_cell.length_a   1.000
_cell.length_b   1.000
_cell.length_c   1.000
_cell.angle_alpha   90.00
_cell.angle_beta   90.00
_cell.angle_gamma   90.00
#
_symmetry.space_group_name_H-M   'P 1'
#
loop_
_entity.id
_entity.type
_entity.pdbx_description
1 polymer ?
#
loop_
_entity_poly.entity_id
_entity_poly.type
_entity_poly.pdbx_seq_one_letter_code
_entity_poly.pdbx_strand_id
1 'polypeptide(L)'
;NSFTRKPSAVIGTSPGAIGTAVAQQQLRSVLSFCNSPQMNAPEAYIQFTPGLINDAGEVTNESTAEFLRNYMAEFHQFIIRVYTALPRDA
;
A
#
# COMPACT_ATOMS: atom_id res chain seq x y z
N ASN A 1 16.86 -5.96 -11.45
CA ASN A 1 16.04 -4.75 -11.65
C ASN A 1 16.05 -3.95 -10.33
N SER A 2 15.65 -2.68 -10.30
CA SER A 2 15.80 -1.82 -9.10
C SER A 2 14.83 -2.13 -7.93
N PHE A 3 13.90 -3.07 -8.12
CA PHE A 3 12.93 -3.49 -7.10
C PHE A 3 13.30 -4.81 -6.42
N THR A 4 14.33 -5.49 -6.92
CA THR A 4 14.79 -6.77 -6.36
C THR A 4 15.09 -6.62 -4.86
N ARG A 5 14.43 -7.44 -4.05
CA ARG A 5 14.52 -7.47 -2.57
C ARG A 5 14.09 -6.17 -1.87
N LYS A 6 13.44 -5.25 -2.56
CA LYS A 6 12.92 -4.00 -1.96
C LYS A 6 11.49 -4.22 -1.44
N PRO A 7 11.22 -4.16 -0.12
CA PRO A 7 9.88 -4.33 0.41
C PRO A 7 8.93 -3.29 -0.18
N SER A 8 7.75 -3.76 -0.57
CA SER A 8 6.73 -2.98 -1.26
C SER A 8 5.35 -3.22 -0.67
N ALA A 9 4.47 -2.24 -0.82
CA ALA A 9 3.06 -2.35 -0.48
C ALA A 9 2.24 -1.65 -1.58
N VAL A 10 0.99 -2.08 -1.75
CA VAL A 10 0.10 -1.59 -2.80
C VAL A 10 -1.19 -1.09 -2.17
N ILE A 11 -1.53 0.15 -2.50
CA ILE A 11 -2.74 0.86 -2.10
C ILE A 11 -3.22 1.70 -3.29
N GLY A 12 -4.50 1.97 -3.37
CA GLY A 12 -5.05 2.81 -4.43
C GLY A 12 -6.49 3.20 -4.15
N THR A 13 -6.98 4.13 -4.98
CA THR A 13 -8.33 4.65 -4.86
C THR A 13 -8.98 4.89 -6.22
N SER A 14 -10.30 4.72 -6.29
CA SER A 14 -11.10 5.01 -7.48
C SER A 14 -12.49 5.50 -7.08
N PRO A 15 -13.20 6.29 -7.90
CA PRO A 15 -14.58 6.66 -7.61
C PRO A 15 -15.56 5.47 -7.52
N GLY A 16 -15.25 4.36 -8.20
CA GLY A 16 -16.03 3.13 -8.14
C GLY A 16 -15.78 2.32 -6.86
N ALA A 17 -16.81 1.59 -6.40
CA ALA A 17 -16.82 0.84 -5.14
C ALA A 17 -15.76 -0.28 -5.04
N ILE A 18 -15.21 -0.74 -6.17
CA ILE A 18 -14.14 -1.74 -6.19
C ILE A 18 -12.79 -1.17 -5.67
N GLY A 19 -12.62 0.16 -5.63
CA GLY A 19 -11.45 0.78 -4.99
C GLY A 19 -10.12 0.32 -5.58
N THR A 20 -10.03 0.24 -6.91
CA THR A 20 -8.88 -0.27 -7.69
C THR A 20 -8.42 -1.71 -7.42
N ALA A 21 -9.18 -2.54 -6.70
CA ALA A 21 -8.75 -3.90 -6.33
C ALA A 21 -8.17 -4.73 -7.49
N VAL A 22 -8.80 -4.70 -8.67
CA VAL A 22 -8.33 -5.43 -9.86
C VAL A 22 -6.96 -4.94 -10.35
N ALA A 23 -6.75 -3.61 -10.38
CA ALA A 23 -5.46 -3.03 -10.76
C ALA A 23 -4.38 -3.36 -9.73
N GLN A 24 -4.72 -3.33 -8.44
CA GLN A 24 -3.80 -3.72 -7.37
C GLN A 24 -3.41 -5.20 -7.50
N GLN A 25 -4.36 -6.10 -7.79
CA GLN A 25 -4.08 -7.52 -8.00
C GLN A 25 -3.14 -7.77 -9.18
N GLN A 26 -3.28 -7.01 -10.28
CA GLN A 26 -2.36 -7.09 -11.42
C GLN A 26 -0.97 -6.56 -11.05
N LEU A 27 -0.88 -5.44 -10.33
CA LEU A 27 0.39 -4.86 -9.90
C LEU A 27 1.18 -5.81 -8.99
N ARG A 28 0.50 -6.58 -8.12
CA ARG A 28 1.15 -7.59 -7.27
C ARG A 28 1.90 -8.65 -8.08
N SER A 29 1.35 -9.06 -9.23
CA SER A 29 2.02 -9.98 -10.15
C SER A 29 3.29 -9.37 -10.77
N VAL A 30 3.25 -8.08 -11.12
CA VAL A 30 4.43 -7.36 -11.64
C VAL A 30 5.54 -7.27 -10.56
N LEU A 31 5.18 -6.92 -9.32
CA LEU A 31 6.12 -6.86 -8.21
C LEU A 31 6.73 -8.23 -7.88
N SER A 32 5.94 -9.31 -8.02
CA SER A 32 6.42 -10.68 -7.88
C SER A 32 7.50 -11.01 -8.93
N PHE A 33 7.25 -10.67 -10.20
CA PHE A 33 8.26 -10.80 -11.26
C PHE A 33 9.54 -10.00 -10.96
N CYS A 34 9.41 -8.83 -10.34
CA CYS A 34 10.56 -8.03 -9.93
C CYS A 34 11.37 -8.60 -8.75
N ASN A 35 10.92 -9.69 -8.13
CA ASN A 35 11.44 -10.24 -6.88
C ASN A 35 11.38 -9.23 -5.73
N SER A 36 10.26 -8.51 -5.62
CA SER A 36 9.98 -7.54 -4.56
C SER A 36 9.14 -8.19 -3.45
N PRO A 37 9.58 -8.20 -2.18
CA PRO A 37 8.75 -8.65 -1.05
C PRO A 37 7.52 -7.75 -0.89
N GLN A 38 6.33 -8.34 -0.73
CA GLN A 38 5.06 -7.59 -0.75
C GLN A 38 4.31 -7.73 0.57
N MET A 39 3.84 -6.60 1.12
CA MET A 39 2.83 -6.59 2.17
C MET A 39 1.46 -6.92 1.55
N ASN A 40 0.85 -8.03 1.98
CA ASN A 40 -0.44 -8.49 1.44
C ASN A 40 -1.64 -8.11 2.33
N ALA A 41 -1.42 -7.78 3.60
CA ALA A 41 -2.45 -7.30 4.50
C ALA A 41 -1.90 -6.17 5.40
N PRO A 42 -2.72 -5.17 5.76
CA PRO A 42 -4.11 -4.95 5.32
C PRO A 42 -4.22 -4.59 3.82
N GLU A 43 -5.32 -4.97 3.19
CA GLU A 43 -5.65 -4.54 1.81
C GLU A 43 -6.27 -3.14 1.83
N ALA A 44 -5.88 -2.28 0.90
CA ALA A 44 -6.31 -0.89 0.88
C ALA A 44 -6.99 -0.52 -0.44
N TYR A 45 -8.26 -0.92 -0.55
CA TYR A 45 -9.17 -0.63 -1.66
C TYR A 45 -10.08 0.53 -1.28
N ILE A 46 -9.68 1.75 -1.64
CA ILE A 46 -10.37 2.96 -1.17
C ILE A 46 -11.34 3.46 -2.24
N GLN A 47 -12.63 3.58 -1.92
CA GLN A 47 -13.55 4.32 -2.78
C GLN A 47 -13.31 5.83 -2.58
N PHE A 48 -12.99 6.54 -3.66
CA PHE A 48 -12.81 7.98 -3.64
C PHE A 48 -14.16 8.68 -3.69
N THR A 49 -14.59 9.30 -2.59
CA THR A 49 -15.82 10.10 -2.54
C THR A 49 -15.51 11.60 -2.61
N PRO A 50 -16.44 12.42 -3.13
CA PRO A 50 -16.30 13.88 -3.05
C PRO A 50 -16.08 14.34 -1.60
N GLY A 51 -15.06 15.16 -1.41
CA GLY A 51 -14.69 15.69 -0.09
C GLY A 51 -13.85 14.75 0.77
N LEU A 52 -13.53 13.51 0.34
CA LEU A 52 -12.68 12.58 1.12
C LEU A 52 -11.31 13.17 1.44
N ILE A 53 -10.73 13.88 0.47
CA ILE A 53 -9.49 14.63 0.59
C ILE A 53 -9.80 16.09 0.21
N ASN A 54 -9.42 17.04 1.07
CA ASN A 54 -9.61 18.46 0.79
C ASN A 54 -8.50 19.05 -0.09
N ASP A 55 -8.62 20.32 -0.47
CA ASP A 55 -7.63 20.99 -1.34
C ASP A 55 -6.24 21.13 -0.70
N ALA A 56 -6.14 21.00 0.64
CA ALA A 56 -4.87 20.96 1.36
C ALA A 56 -4.24 19.56 1.41
N GLY A 57 -4.89 18.54 0.84
CA GLY A 57 -4.43 17.15 0.85
C GLY A 57 -4.76 16.39 2.14
N GLU A 58 -5.64 16.93 2.99
CA GLU A 58 -6.03 16.31 4.26
C GLU A 58 -7.22 15.38 4.07
N VAL A 59 -7.17 14.22 4.73
CA VAL A 59 -8.27 13.26 4.76
C VAL A 59 -9.33 13.75 5.74
N THR A 60 -10.52 14.05 5.24
CA THR A 60 -11.59 14.69 6.04
C THR A 60 -12.43 13.68 6.83
N ASN A 61 -12.38 12.41 6.43
CA ASN A 61 -13.09 11.33 7.07
C ASN A 61 -12.17 10.64 8.09
N GLU A 62 -12.50 10.73 9.38
CA GLU A 62 -11.62 10.25 10.46
C GLU A 62 -11.34 8.75 10.38
N SER A 63 -12.33 7.91 10.03
CA SER A 63 -12.09 6.46 9.93
C SER A 63 -11.17 6.09 8.77
N THR A 64 -11.24 6.83 7.65
CA THR A 64 -10.29 6.68 6.55
C THR A 64 -8.90 7.16 6.96
N ALA A 65 -8.81 8.28 7.69
CA ALA A 65 -7.54 8.77 8.21
C ALA A 65 -6.89 7.76 9.17
N GLU A 66 -7.65 7.19 10.10
CA GLU A 66 -7.22 6.13 11.00
C GLU A 66 -6.76 4.88 10.24
N PHE A 67 -7.54 4.42 9.25
CA PHE A 67 -7.17 3.29 8.40
C PHE A 67 -5.84 3.53 7.68
N LEU A 68 -5.64 4.72 7.09
CA LEU A 68 -4.40 5.07 6.39
C LEU A 68 -3.20 5.14 7.34
N ARG A 69 -3.38 5.70 8.55
CA ARG A 69 -2.33 5.70 9.59
C ARG A 69 -1.95 4.26 9.96
N ASN A 70 -2.93 3.39 10.16
CA ASN A 70 -2.70 1.98 10.47
C ASN A 70 -2.00 1.23 9.32
N TYR A 71 -2.43 1.46 8.08
CA TYR A 71 -1.77 0.89 6.89
C TYR A 71 -0.27 1.27 6.82
N MET A 72 0.06 2.53 7.12
CA MET A 72 1.46 2.97 7.17
C MET A 72 2.24 2.34 8.32
N ALA A 73 1.62 2.16 9.49
CA ALA A 73 2.24 1.47 10.63
C ALA A 73 2.53 -0.01 10.29
N GLU A 74 1.58 -0.72 9.70
CA GLU A 74 1.76 -2.10 9.24
C GLU A 74 2.85 -2.21 8.16
N PHE A 75 2.88 -1.27 7.21
CA PHE A 75 3.92 -1.25 6.19
C PHE A 75 5.30 -1.01 6.78
N HIS A 76 5.42 -0.11 7.75
CA HIS A 76 6.68 0.09 8.48
C HIS A 76 7.13 -1.20 9.19
N GLN A 77 6.22 -1.89 9.89
CA GLN A 77 6.53 -3.18 10.52
C GLN A 77 6.90 -4.26 9.50
N PHE A 78 6.28 -4.27 8.32
CA PHE A 78 6.65 -5.16 7.24
C PHE A 78 8.07 -4.89 6.73
N ILE A 79 8.43 -3.62 6.52
CA ILE A 79 9.79 -3.23 6.10
C ILE A 79 10.83 -3.71 7.11
N ILE A 80 10.59 -3.51 8.41
CA ILE A 80 11.49 -3.97 9.48
C ILE A 80 11.67 -5.49 9.42
N ARG A 81 10.57 -6.25 9.32
CA ARG A 81 10.61 -7.72 9.23
C ARG A 81 11.45 -8.21 8.05
N VAL A 82 11.22 -7.63 6.87
CA VAL A 82 11.98 -7.99 5.65
C VAL A 82 13.47 -7.73 5.83
N TYR A 83 13.85 -6.54 6.31
CA TYR A 83 15.27 -6.19 6.45
C TYR A 83 15.97 -6.82 7.66
N THR A 84 15.21 -7.34 8.63
CA THR A 84 15.77 -8.16 9.71
C THR A 84 16.20 -9.53 9.19
N ALA A 85 15.42 -10.13 8.28
CA ALA A 85 15.77 -11.42 7.68
C ALA A 85 16.87 -11.29 6.60
N LEU A 86 16.85 -10.19 5.85
CA LEU A 86 17.83 -9.93 4.80
C LEU A 86 18.18 -8.43 4.75
N PRO A 87 19.33 -8.03 5.32
CA PRO A 87 19.77 -6.64 5.34
C PRO A 87 19.89 -6.04 3.93
N ARG A 88 19.76 -4.71 3.83
CA ARG A 88 19.83 -3.99 2.54
C ARG A 88 21.13 -4.24 1.75
N ASP A 89 22.23 -4.44 2.46
CA ASP A 89 23.57 -4.58 1.89
C ASP A 89 23.99 -6.04 1.69
N ALA A 90 23.10 -6.99 1.97
CA ALA A 90 23.30 -8.43 1.74
C ALA A 90 23.00 -8.84 0.28
#